data_AF-A0A382FX62-F1
#
_entry.id   AF-A0A382FX62-F1
#
_cell.length_a   1.000
_cell.length_b   1.000
_cell.length_c   1.000
_cell.angle_alpha   90.00
_cell.angle_beta   90.00
_cell.angle_gamma   90.00
#
_symmetry.space_group_name_H-M   'P 1'
#
loop_
_entity.id
_entity.type
_entity.pdbx_description
1 polymer ?
#
loop_
_entity_poly.entity_id
_entity_poly.type
_entity_poly.pdbx_seq_one_letter_code
_entity_poly.pdbx_strand_id
1 'polypeptide(L)'
;EIDLTQESLIQGHKRPLFHIFIVVLGITMLIVGANWMVEGASSVARKIGVSEWFIGVSIVAIGTSLPELASSLIAAKKGHGEMAIGNVFGSNIFNILMVVGTASSIQPLSIDQNICADLIYTTLLTFLLLLLIRFGHALKKRDGIILSMCYASYIGLKGSGLL
;
A
#
# COMPACT_ATOMS: atom_id res chain seq x y z
N GLU A 1 23.91 39.32 -17.06
CA GLU A 1 23.45 38.56 -18.23
C GLU A 1 22.76 37.32 -17.69
N ILE A 2 21.44 37.38 -17.57
CA ILE A 2 20.62 36.26 -17.10
C ILE A 2 20.57 35.28 -18.26
N ASP A 3 21.09 34.08 -18.03
CA ASP A 3 21.33 33.04 -19.02
C ASP A 3 20.00 32.51 -19.58
N LEU A 4 19.45 33.24 -20.57
CA LEU A 4 18.27 32.91 -21.37
C LEU A 4 18.43 31.58 -22.15
N THR A 5 19.61 30.94 -22.06
CA THR A 5 19.95 29.69 -22.73
C THR A 5 19.52 28.44 -21.95
N GLN A 6 19.16 28.54 -20.65
CA GLN A 6 18.61 27.40 -19.90
C GLN A 6 17.10 27.18 -20.10
N GLU A 7 16.32 28.23 -20.36
CA GLU A 7 14.88 28.09 -20.64
C GLU A 7 14.60 27.31 -21.94
N SER A 8 15.53 27.37 -22.91
CA SER A 8 15.40 26.66 -24.19
C SER A 8 15.67 25.15 -24.09
N LEU A 9 16.26 24.65 -23.00
CA LEU A 9 16.49 23.23 -22.75
C LEU A 9 15.29 22.52 -22.08
N ILE A 10 14.29 23.28 -21.62
CA ILE A 10 13.09 22.75 -20.93
C ILE A 10 11.94 22.48 -21.92
N GLN A 11 11.99 22.98 -23.15
CA GLN A 11 10.94 22.78 -24.15
C GLN A 11 11.14 21.52 -24.99
N GLY A 12 10.88 20.36 -24.38
CA GLY A 12 11.07 19.08 -25.06
C GLY A 12 10.16 17.94 -24.62
N HIS A 13 8.86 18.17 -24.37
CA HIS A 13 7.85 17.09 -24.37
C HIS A 13 6.43 17.61 -24.64
N LYS A 14 6.11 17.93 -25.90
CA LYS A 14 4.76 18.31 -26.33
C LYS A 14 3.84 17.09 -26.56
N ARG A 15 3.56 16.26 -25.53
CA ARG A 15 2.42 15.30 -25.54
C ARG A 15 1.87 15.03 -24.12
N PRO A 16 1.37 16.03 -23.39
CA PRO A 16 0.78 15.80 -22.05
C PRO A 16 -0.35 14.77 -22.09
N LEU A 17 -1.13 14.75 -23.17
CA LEU A 17 -2.20 13.78 -23.38
C LEU A 17 -1.70 12.32 -23.44
N PHE A 18 -0.52 12.09 -24.01
CA PHE A 18 0.07 10.75 -24.09
C PHE A 18 0.52 10.25 -22.72
N HIS A 19 1.10 11.12 -21.89
CA HIS A 19 1.46 10.76 -20.51
C HIS A 19 0.24 10.48 -19.65
N ILE A 20 -0.80 11.33 -19.76
CA ILE A 20 -2.07 11.09 -19.06
C ILE A 20 -2.66 9.75 -19.49
N PHE A 21 -2.68 9.45 -20.79
CA PHE A 21 -3.15 8.16 -21.31
C PHE A 21 -2.37 6.98 -20.71
N ILE A 22 -1.04 7.04 -20.67
CA ILE A 22 -0.21 5.98 -20.07
C ILE A 22 -0.48 5.82 -18.57
N VAL A 23 -0.64 6.93 -17.84
CA VAL A 23 -0.94 6.90 -16.40
C VAL A 23 -2.29 6.22 -16.15
N VAL A 24 -3.33 6.64 -16.88
CA VAL A 24 -4.67 6.04 -16.77
C VAL A 24 -4.62 4.55 -17.12
N LEU A 25 -3.99 4.20 -18.24
CA LEU A 25 -3.84 2.81 -18.67
C LEU A 25 -3.11 1.96 -17.62
N GLY A 26 -2.01 2.48 -17.05
CA GLY A 26 -1.23 1.80 -16.02
C GLY A 26 -2.02 1.57 -14.74
N ILE A 27 -2.75 2.59 -14.25
CA ILE A 27 -3.62 2.46 -13.08
C ILE A 27 -4.73 1.43 -13.34
N THR A 28 -5.40 1.49 -14.49
CA THR A 28 -6.43 0.51 -14.87
C THR A 28 -5.86 -0.91 -14.91
N MET A 29 -4.69 -1.11 -15.51
CA MET A 29 -4.04 -2.42 -15.55
C MET A 29 -3.68 -2.95 -14.16
N LEU A 30 -3.19 -2.09 -13.26
CA LEU A 30 -2.90 -2.48 -11.88
C LEU A 30 -4.17 -2.90 -11.13
N ILE A 31 -5.26 -2.12 -11.24
CA ILE A 31 -6.53 -2.42 -10.56
C ILE A 31 -7.13 -3.73 -11.10
N VAL A 32 -7.22 -3.87 -12.43
CA VAL A 32 -7.78 -5.08 -13.06
C VAL A 32 -6.93 -6.31 -12.74
N GLY A 33 -5.60 -6.18 -12.80
CA GLY A 33 -4.68 -7.26 -12.46
C GLY A 33 -4.81 -7.71 -11.00
N ALA A 34 -4.93 -6.76 -10.07
CA ALA A 34 -5.17 -7.06 -8.67
C ALA A 34 -6.52 -7.78 -8.46
N ASN A 35 -7.59 -7.31 -9.10
CA ASN A 35 -8.91 -7.94 -9.02
C ASN A 35 -8.90 -9.38 -9.54
N TRP A 36 -8.29 -9.63 -10.70
CA TRP A 36 -8.16 -10.98 -11.25
C TRP A 36 -7.32 -11.89 -10.36
N MET A 37 -6.24 -11.37 -9.75
CA MET A 37 -5.45 -12.14 -8.78
C MET A 37 -6.30 -12.51 -7.57
N VAL A 38 -7.05 -11.56 -6.99
CA VAL A 38 -7.92 -11.82 -5.83
C VAL A 38 -8.98 -12.86 -6.18
N GLU A 39 -9.68 -12.69 -7.30
CA GLU A 39 -10.72 -13.62 -7.72
C GLU A 39 -10.18 -15.04 -7.95
N GLY A 40 -9.04 -15.15 -8.64
CA GLY A 40 -8.36 -16.42 -8.87
C GLY A 40 -7.91 -17.09 -7.57
N ALA A 41 -7.23 -16.35 -6.70
CA ALA A 41 -6.74 -16.85 -5.42
C ALA A 41 -7.89 -17.26 -4.49
N SER A 42 -8.94 -16.43 -4.38
CA SER A 42 -10.14 -16.73 -3.60
C SER A 42 -10.87 -17.96 -4.16
N SER A 43 -10.94 -18.15 -5.48
CA SER A 43 -11.53 -19.34 -6.07
C SER A 43 -10.75 -20.61 -5.73
N VAL A 44 -9.42 -20.55 -5.72
CA VAL A 44 -8.58 -21.69 -5.33
C VAL A 44 -8.78 -21.99 -3.84
N ALA A 45 -8.76 -20.96 -2.98
CA ALA A 45 -8.96 -21.08 -1.54
C ALA A 45 -10.30 -21.73 -1.18
N ARG A 46 -11.39 -21.31 -1.85
CA ARG A 46 -12.71 -21.96 -1.71
C ARG A 46 -12.68 -23.45 -2.05
N LYS A 47 -12.01 -23.83 -3.15
CA LYS A 47 -11.94 -25.23 -3.61
C LYS A 47 -11.20 -26.14 -2.62
N ILE A 48 -10.24 -25.59 -1.86
CA ILE A 48 -9.51 -26.33 -0.83
C ILE A 48 -10.16 -26.23 0.56
N GLY A 49 -11.36 -25.67 0.68
CA GLY A 49 -12.14 -25.65 1.93
C GLY A 49 -11.80 -24.53 2.90
N VAL A 50 -11.11 -23.46 2.46
CA VAL A 50 -10.84 -22.28 3.30
C VAL A 50 -12.12 -21.47 3.49
N SER A 51 -12.37 -20.98 4.71
CA SER A 51 -13.56 -20.21 5.04
C SER A 51 -13.57 -18.83 4.36
N GLU A 52 -14.77 -18.34 3.99
CA GLU A 52 -14.94 -16.99 3.41
C GLU A 52 -14.42 -15.88 4.33
N TRP A 53 -14.57 -16.06 5.65
CA TRP A 53 -14.00 -15.14 6.63
C TRP A 53 -12.48 -15.04 6.49
N PHE A 54 -11.78 -16.18 6.42
CA PHE A 54 -10.33 -16.19 6.28
C PHE A 54 -9.88 -15.60 4.94
N ILE A 55 -10.60 -15.90 3.85
CA ILE A 55 -10.35 -15.32 2.52
C ILE A 55 -10.46 -13.79 2.56
N GLY A 56 -11.48 -13.26 3.24
CA GLY A 56 -11.70 -11.82 3.40
C GLY A 56 -10.56 -11.13 4.15
N VAL A 57 -10.14 -11.68 5.29
CA VAL A 57 -9.09 -11.05 6.13
C VAL A 57 -7.67 -11.25 5.60
N SER A 58 -7.46 -12.15 4.64
CA SER A 58 -6.13 -12.46 4.08
C SER A 58 -6.00 -12.07 2.60
N ILE A 59 -6.60 -12.86 1.70
CA ILE A 59 -6.46 -12.71 0.24
C ILE A 59 -7.03 -11.38 -0.23
N VAL A 60 -8.23 -11.04 0.20
CA VAL A 60 -8.88 -9.78 -0.20
C VAL A 60 -8.15 -8.59 0.40
N ALA A 61 -7.80 -8.65 1.69
CA ALA A 61 -7.07 -7.60 2.39
C ALA A 61 -5.68 -7.30 1.77
N ILE A 62 -4.92 -8.34 1.41
CA ILE A 62 -3.65 -8.18 0.69
C ILE A 62 -3.90 -7.69 -0.73
N GLY A 63 -4.93 -8.25 -1.37
CA GLY A 63 -5.33 -7.99 -2.74
C GLY A 63 -5.55 -6.52 -3.06
N THR A 64 -6.25 -5.81 -2.18
CA THR A 64 -6.54 -4.38 -2.36
C THR A 64 -5.29 -3.51 -2.25
N SER A 65 -4.22 -3.98 -1.58
CA SER A 65 -2.94 -3.27 -1.43
C SER A 65 -1.89 -3.65 -2.48
N LEU A 66 -2.21 -4.57 -3.40
CA LEU A 66 -1.30 -5.00 -4.46
C LEU A 66 -0.94 -3.89 -5.45
N PRO A 67 -1.89 -3.05 -5.93
CA PRO A 67 -1.55 -1.93 -6.81
C PRO A 67 -0.51 -1.00 -6.18
N GLU A 68 -0.65 -0.69 -4.89
CA GLU A 68 0.23 0.16 -4.12
C GLU A 68 1.60 -0.49 -3.93
N LEU A 69 1.64 -1.78 -3.60
CA LEU A 69 2.88 -2.53 -3.47
C LEU A 69 3.63 -2.56 -4.80
N ALA A 70 2.94 -2.86 -5.90
CA ALA A 70 3.53 -2.92 -7.24
C ALA A 70 4.05 -1.54 -7.68
N SER A 71 3.26 -0.49 -7.49
CA SER A 71 3.63 0.89 -7.80
C SER A 71 4.86 1.35 -7.00
N SER A 72 4.84 1.17 -5.67
CA SER A 72 5.96 1.52 -4.78
C SER A 72 7.23 0.73 -5.11
N LEU A 73 7.12 -0.57 -5.41
CA LEU A 73 8.27 -1.40 -5.77
C LEU A 73 8.91 -0.95 -7.08
N ILE A 74 8.11 -0.65 -8.10
CA ILE A 74 8.60 -0.16 -9.39
C ILE A 74 9.25 1.22 -9.23
N ALA A 75 8.64 2.14 -8.47
CA ALA A 75 9.19 3.45 -8.18
C ALA A 75 10.54 3.34 -7.45
N ALA A 76 10.62 2.52 -6.40
CA ALA A 76 11.86 2.27 -5.67
C ALA A 76 12.95 1.65 -6.56
N LYS A 77 12.60 0.67 -7.40
CA LYS A 77 13.54 0.02 -8.34
C LYS A 77 14.09 0.99 -9.39
N LYS A 78 13.32 2.02 -9.76
CA LYS A 78 13.76 3.09 -10.66
C LYS A 78 14.55 4.21 -9.96
N GLY A 79 14.85 4.06 -8.67
CA GLY A 79 15.56 5.08 -7.89
C GLY A 79 14.67 6.21 -7.37
N HIS A 80 13.35 6.13 -7.57
CA HIS A 80 12.38 7.11 -7.09
C HIS A 80 11.85 6.74 -5.70
N GLY A 81 12.75 6.61 -4.72
CA GLY A 81 12.40 6.21 -3.36
C GLY A 81 11.43 7.17 -2.66
N GLU A 82 11.54 8.47 -2.92
CA GLU A 82 10.62 9.48 -2.39
C GLU A 82 9.18 9.26 -2.88
N MET A 83 8.99 8.87 -4.15
CA MET A 83 7.67 8.54 -4.68
C MET A 83 7.10 7.28 -4.04
N ALA A 84 7.95 6.26 -3.80
CA ALA A 84 7.52 5.04 -3.13
C ALA A 84 7.07 5.31 -1.67
N ILE A 85 7.82 6.15 -0.94
CA ILE A 85 7.45 6.59 0.41
C ILE A 85 6.16 7.42 0.37
N GLY A 86 6.07 8.36 -0.57
CA GLY A 86 4.88 9.19 -0.78
C GLY A 86 3.63 8.35 -1.05
N ASN A 87 3.75 7.28 -1.85
CA ASN A 87 2.65 6.34 -2.08
C ASN A 87 2.22 5.63 -0.80
N VAL A 88 3.16 5.10 0.01
CA VAL A 88 2.82 4.40 1.26
C VAL A 88 2.13 5.30 2.28
N PHE A 89 2.69 6.49 2.55
CA PHE A 89 2.07 7.43 3.48
C PHE A 89 0.76 8.00 2.95
N GLY A 90 0.73 8.35 1.66
CA GLY A 90 -0.46 8.89 0.99
C GLY A 90 -1.64 7.92 1.04
N SER A 91 -1.43 6.64 0.68
CA SER A 91 -2.48 5.63 0.71
C SER A 91 -3.02 5.36 2.12
N ASN A 92 -2.15 5.31 3.15
CA ASN A 92 -2.61 5.11 4.53
C ASN A 92 -3.44 6.30 5.05
N ILE A 93 -2.98 7.53 4.77
CA ILE A 93 -3.72 8.75 5.14
C ILE A 93 -5.06 8.80 4.40
N PHE A 94 -5.07 8.51 3.10
CA PHE A 94 -6.29 8.46 2.30
C PHE A 94 -7.26 7.40 2.82
N ASN A 95 -6.79 6.20 3.16
CA ASN A 95 -7.66 5.14 3.68
C ASN A 95 -8.27 5.51 5.04
N ILE A 96 -7.51 6.12 5.94
CA ILE A 96 -8.05 6.52 7.25
C ILE A 96 -9.04 7.68 7.11
N LEU A 97 -8.67 8.73 6.37
CA LEU A 97 -9.48 9.95 6.30
C LEU A 97 -10.66 9.80 5.35
N MET A 98 -10.41 9.31 4.14
CA MET A 98 -11.43 9.21 3.11
C MET A 98 -12.25 7.94 3.26
N VAL A 99 -11.62 6.76 3.31
CA VAL A 99 -12.40 5.50 3.35
C VAL A 99 -13.09 5.32 4.71
N VAL A 100 -12.33 5.28 5.80
CA VAL A 100 -12.88 5.06 7.15
C VAL A 100 -13.67 6.30 7.64
N GLY A 101 -13.19 7.50 7.36
CA GLY A 101 -13.89 8.73 7.75
C GLY A 101 -15.25 8.89 7.06
N THR A 102 -15.36 8.61 5.75
CA THR A 102 -16.67 8.66 5.08
C THR A 102 -17.57 7.51 5.50
N ALA A 103 -17.03 6.28 5.63
CA ALA A 103 -17.80 5.14 6.10
C ALA A 103 -18.42 5.38 7.48
N SER A 104 -17.64 5.88 8.44
CA SER A 104 -18.11 6.18 9.80
C SER A 104 -19.10 7.35 9.87
N SER A 105 -19.03 8.30 8.93
CA SER A 105 -19.98 9.41 8.82
C SER A 105 -21.35 8.96 8.30
N ILE A 106 -21.38 7.94 7.43
CA ILE A 106 -22.62 7.37 6.88
C ILE A 106 -23.25 6.39 7.87
N GLN A 107 -22.45 5.49 8.44
CA GLN A 107 -22.90 4.50 9.42
C GLN A 107 -21.88 4.37 10.56
N PRO A 108 -22.30 4.55 11.83
CA PRO A 108 -21.40 4.36 12.95
C PRO A 108 -20.76 2.97 12.94
N LEU A 109 -19.43 2.92 12.97
CA LEU A 109 -18.66 1.68 12.99
C LEU A 109 -18.70 1.08 14.41
N SER A 110 -19.18 -0.15 14.54
CA SER A 110 -19.12 -0.91 15.79
C SER A 110 -17.69 -1.44 16.00
N ILE A 111 -17.06 -1.05 17.12
CA ILE A 111 -15.70 -1.50 17.46
C ILE A 111 -15.81 -2.74 18.36
N ASP A 112 -15.37 -3.89 17.83
CA ASP A 112 -15.18 -5.12 18.60
C ASP A 112 -13.86 -5.06 19.39
N GLN A 113 -13.77 -5.74 20.53
CA GLN A 113 -12.53 -5.84 21.32
C GLN A 113 -11.36 -6.42 20.53
N ASN A 114 -11.63 -7.33 19.60
CA ASN A 114 -10.57 -7.94 18.77
C ASN A 114 -9.87 -6.91 17.86
N ILE A 115 -10.58 -5.85 17.47
CA ILE A 115 -10.02 -4.78 16.62
C ILE A 115 -9.04 -3.91 17.41
N CYS A 116 -9.19 -3.77 18.72
CA CYS A 116 -8.28 -2.98 19.54
C CYS A 116 -6.83 -3.51 19.49
N ALA A 117 -6.65 -4.83 19.50
CA ALA A 117 -5.33 -5.45 19.39
C ALA A 117 -4.68 -5.13 18.03
N ASP A 118 -5.45 -5.19 16.95
CA ASP A 118 -5.00 -4.83 15.61
C ASP A 118 -4.52 -3.39 15.54
N LEU A 119 -5.34 -2.45 16.06
CA LEU A 119 -5.02 -1.02 16.08
C LEU A 119 -3.73 -0.74 16.84
N ILE A 120 -3.54 -1.36 18.01
CA ILE A 120 -2.32 -1.22 18.80
C ILE A 120 -1.13 -1.73 18.00
N TYR A 121 -1.24 -2.92 17.40
CA TYR A 121 -0.14 -3.51 16.64
C TYR A 121 0.24 -2.66 15.42
N THR A 122 -0.73 -2.24 14.62
CA THR A 122 -0.46 -1.41 13.42
C THR A 122 0.08 -0.03 13.79
N THR A 123 -0.33 0.52 14.93
CA THR A 123 0.19 1.80 15.45
C THR A 123 1.64 1.64 15.90
N LEU A 124 1.97 0.57 16.63
CA LEU A 124 3.35 0.27 17.02
C LEU A 124 4.25 0.04 15.80
N LEU A 125 3.76 -0.67 14.78
CA LEU A 125 4.50 -0.87 13.54
C LEU A 125 4.76 0.43 12.79
N THR A 126 3.77 1.34 12.77
CA THR A 126 3.92 2.69 12.20
C THR A 126 4.94 3.51 12.99
N PHE A 127 4.92 3.43 14.33
CA PHE A 127 5.91 4.10 15.17
C PHE A 127 7.32 3.54 14.95
N LEU A 128 7.46 2.23 14.82
CA LEU A 128 8.73 1.58 14.48
C LEU A 128 9.25 2.07 13.12
N LEU A 129 8.40 2.16 12.10
CA LEU A 129 8.77 2.72 10.80
C LEU A 129 9.32 4.15 10.94
N LEU A 130 8.60 5.03 11.66
CA LEU A 130 9.03 6.41 11.89
C LEU A 130 10.36 6.48 12.65
N LEU A 131 10.56 5.59 13.62
CA LEU A 131 11.78 5.48 14.39
C LEU A 131 12.97 5.06 13.52
N LEU A 132 12.79 4.07 12.65
CA LEU A 132 13.82 3.63 11.70
C LEU A 132 14.23 4.76 10.74
N ILE A 133 13.26 5.53 10.24
CA ILE A 133 13.52 6.71 9.42
C ILE A 133 14.30 7.77 10.22
N ARG A 134 13.90 8.03 11.48
CA ARG A 134 14.52 9.06 12.33
C ARG A 134 15.99 8.78 12.65
N PHE A 135 16.35 7.51 12.89
CA PHE A 135 17.72 7.11 13.21
C PHE A 135 18.60 6.90 11.97
N GLY A 136 18.03 6.40 10.88
CA GLY A 136 18.77 6.05 9.67
C GLY A 136 18.88 7.16 8.62
N HIS A 137 18.07 8.22 8.72
CA HIS A 137 17.83 9.27 7.70
C HIS A 137 17.35 8.76 6.32
N ALA A 138 17.39 7.44 6.08
CA ALA A 138 16.91 6.76 4.89
C ALA A 138 16.56 5.31 5.23
N LEU A 139 15.55 4.75 4.57
CA LEU A 139 15.18 3.35 4.68
C LEU A 139 16.16 2.48 3.89
N LYS A 140 16.85 1.58 4.58
CA LYS A 140 17.78 0.61 3.99
C LYS A 140 17.11 -0.75 3.84
N LYS A 141 17.74 -1.65 3.08
CA LYS A 141 17.28 -3.04 2.92
C LYS A 141 17.04 -3.74 4.27
N ARG A 142 17.87 -3.46 5.28
CA ARG A 142 17.73 -4.03 6.63
C ARG A 142 16.42 -3.61 7.29
N ASP A 143 16.04 -2.34 7.15
CA ASP A 143 14.81 -1.79 7.74
C ASP A 143 13.57 -2.41 7.08
N GLY A 144 13.60 -2.57 5.76
CA GLY A 144 12.56 -3.28 5.01
C GLY A 144 12.41 -4.75 5.41
N ILE A 145 13.52 -5.45 5.69
CA ILE A 145 13.49 -6.83 6.19
C ILE A 145 12.85 -6.89 7.59
N ILE A 146 13.23 -5.98 8.49
CA ILE A 146 12.67 -5.90 9.85
C ILE A 146 11.16 -5.68 9.77
N LEU A 147 10.71 -4.69 9.00
CA LEU A 147 9.28 -4.38 8.85
C LEU A 147 8.50 -5.54 8.22
N SER A 148 9.07 -6.19 7.20
CA SER A 148 8.47 -7.38 6.56
C SER A 148 8.34 -8.55 7.53
N MET A 149 9.35 -8.78 8.37
CA MET A 149 9.30 -9.83 9.40
C MET A 149 8.23 -9.53 10.45
N CYS A 150 8.15 -8.30 10.96
CA CYS A 150 7.09 -7.92 11.90
C CYS A 150 5.69 -8.13 11.28
N TYR A 151 5.49 -7.70 10.04
CA TYR A 151 4.21 -7.91 9.34
C TYR A 151 3.89 -9.40 9.15
N ALA A 152 4.87 -10.22 8.75
CA ALA A 152 4.69 -11.67 8.63
C ALA A 152 4.36 -12.33 9.98
N SER A 153 5.02 -11.92 11.07
CA SER A 153 4.70 -12.39 12.42
C SER A 153 3.28 -12.03 12.85
N TYR A 154 2.82 -10.81 12.55
CA TYR A 154 1.44 -10.39 12.82
C TYR A 154 0.41 -11.26 12.10
N ILE A 155 0.57 -11.46 10.80
CA ILE A 155 -0.33 -12.34 10.03
C ILE A 155 -0.30 -13.76 10.60
N GLY A 156 0.89 -14.29 10.92
CA GLY A 156 1.03 -15.64 11.47
C GLY A 156 0.32 -15.81 12.83
N LEU A 157 0.49 -14.85 13.74
CA LEU A 157 -0.15 -14.88 15.06
C LEU A 157 -1.67 -14.74 14.99
N LYS A 158 -2.16 -13.87 14.09
CA LYS A 158 -3.60 -13.70 13.86
C LYS A 158 -4.22 -14.91 13.17
N GLY A 159 -3.49 -15.51 12.23
CA GLY A 159 -3.91 -16.74 11.55
C GLY A 159 -3.96 -17.97 12.45
N SER A 160 -3.15 -18.03 13.51
CA SER A 160 -3.20 -19.11 14.51
C SER A 160 -4.24 -18.88 15.62
N GLY A 161 -4.95 -17.75 15.61
CA GLY A 161 -5.95 -17.40 16.63
C GLY A 161 -5.34 -17.04 17.99
N LEU A 162 -4.04 -16.73 18.04
CA LEU A 162 -3.36 -16.27 19.27
C LEU A 162 -3.60 -14.77 19.56
N LEU A 163 -4.01 -14.03 18.52
CA LEU A 163 -4.35 -12.61 18.45
C LEU A 163 -5.70 -12.48 17.74
#